data_AF-A0A0R3ESP3-F1
#
_entry.id   AF-A0A0R3ESP3-F1
#
_cell.length_a   1.000
_cell.length_b   1.000
_cell.length_c   1.000
_cell.angle_alpha   90.00
_cell.angle_beta   90.00
_cell.angle_gamma   90.00
#
_symmetry.space_group_name_H-M   'P 1'
#
loop_
_entity.id
_entity.type
_entity.pdbx_description
1 polymer ?
#
loop_
_entity_poly.entity_id
_entity_poly.type
_entity_poly.pdbx_seq_one_letter_code
_entity_poly.pdbx_strand_id
1 'polypeptide(L)'
;MNDLTQVWMCAVNCGLYETDEGPKLLNIASGLEPHMVSRAEAFRDLYARILLVDLDGDPARCAALGPVIEKKRRQAPSAWAAQTWRLSAELLGRVIALIAQAGADRDEAARRHLVAGARHSTQSVILGQLMPDYQRELDTELAAALADTGSEGGNQ
;
A
#
# COMPACT_ATOMS: atom_id res chain seq x y z
N MET A 1 -16.72 -3.37 0.72
CA MET A 1 -16.38 -2.26 1.65
C MET A 1 -16.16 -1.01 0.81
N ASN A 2 -16.55 0.19 1.25
CA ASN A 2 -16.33 1.43 0.47
C ASN A 2 -14.89 1.95 0.71
N ASP A 3 -14.26 2.51 -0.31
CA ASP A 3 -12.92 3.09 -0.31
C ASP A 3 -12.64 4.03 0.86
N LEU A 4 -13.61 4.87 1.26
CA LEU A 4 -13.41 5.76 2.41
C LEU A 4 -13.24 4.98 3.72
N THR A 5 -13.96 3.86 3.86
CA THR A 5 -13.83 2.96 5.02
C THR A 5 -12.48 2.24 4.98
N GLN A 6 -12.03 1.77 3.80
CA GLN A 6 -10.71 1.16 3.60
C GLN A 6 -9.59 2.09 4.09
N VAL A 7 -9.61 3.35 3.62
CA VAL A 7 -8.64 4.38 4.01
C VAL A 7 -8.64 4.63 5.52
N TRP A 8 -9.82 4.72 6.14
CA TRP A 8 -9.93 4.92 7.58
C TRP A 8 -9.36 3.74 8.36
N MET A 9 -9.69 2.50 7.97
CA MET A 9 -9.20 1.29 8.63
C MET A 9 -7.69 1.16 8.53
N CYS A 10 -7.10 1.44 7.36
CA CYS A 10 -5.65 1.46 7.19
C CYS A 10 -4.99 2.48 8.12
N ALA A 11 -5.56 3.68 8.24
CA ALA A 11 -5.04 4.72 9.13
C ALA A 11 -5.16 4.34 10.62
N VAL A 12 -6.28 3.76 11.04
CA VAL A 12 -6.47 3.28 12.42
C VAL A 12 -5.42 2.23 12.77
N ASN A 13 -5.26 1.22 11.91
CA ASN A 13 -4.30 0.15 12.14
C ASN A 13 -2.86 0.67 12.13
N CYS A 14 -2.52 1.54 11.16
CA CYS A 14 -1.21 2.18 11.11
C CYS A 14 -0.92 2.90 12.44
N GLY A 15 -1.80 3.80 12.87
CA GLY A 15 -1.61 4.55 14.13
C GLY A 15 -1.48 3.67 15.36
N LEU A 16 -2.21 2.55 15.43
CA LEU A 16 -2.09 1.58 16.52
C LEU A 16 -0.69 0.95 16.56
N TYR A 17 -0.21 0.45 15.42
CA TYR A 17 1.09 -0.21 15.35
C TYR A 17 2.29 0.74 15.46
N GLU A 18 2.14 2.03 15.10
CA GLU A 18 3.16 3.06 15.36
C GLU A 18 3.46 3.21 16.87
N THR A 19 2.42 3.03 17.70
CA THR A 19 2.49 3.25 19.16
C THR A 19 2.63 1.98 19.98
N ASP A 20 2.46 0.82 19.36
CA ASP A 20 2.57 -0.48 20.03
C ASP A 20 4.02 -0.81 20.43
N GLU A 21 4.19 -1.63 21.46
CA GLU A 21 5.52 -2.02 21.94
C GLU A 21 6.29 -2.80 20.88
N GLY A 22 7.58 -2.51 20.71
CA GLY A 22 8.43 -3.24 19.78
C GLY A 22 9.70 -2.51 19.36
N PRO A 23 10.44 -3.06 18.38
CA PRO A 23 11.65 -2.45 17.86
C PRO A 23 11.37 -1.06 17.28
N LYS A 24 12.23 -0.08 17.62
CA LYS A 24 12.13 1.29 17.11
C LYS A 24 12.47 1.41 15.62
N LEU A 25 13.24 0.44 15.11
CA LEU A 25 13.64 0.34 13.72
C LEU A 25 13.20 -1.01 13.15
N LEU A 26 12.70 -1.02 11.93
CA LEU A 26 12.27 -2.22 11.20
C LEU A 26 12.98 -2.28 9.85
N ASN A 27 13.37 -3.49 9.42
CA ASN A 27 13.87 -3.71 8.07
C ASN A 27 12.68 -3.85 7.12
N ILE A 28 12.59 -2.97 6.11
CA ILE A 28 11.54 -3.03 5.08
C ILE A 28 12.04 -3.62 3.75
N ALA A 29 13.30 -4.04 3.69
CA ALA A 29 13.91 -4.68 2.53
C ALA A 29 14.29 -6.14 2.83
N SER A 30 15.17 -6.73 2.02
CA SER A 30 15.63 -8.10 2.21
C SER A 30 16.60 -8.23 3.40
N GLY A 31 16.85 -9.46 3.86
CA GLY A 31 17.93 -9.72 4.82
C GLY A 31 19.34 -9.58 4.23
N LEU A 32 19.47 -9.62 2.90
CA LEU A 32 20.75 -9.51 2.18
C LEU A 32 21.16 -8.04 1.97
N GLU A 33 20.19 -7.18 1.71
CA GLU A 33 20.36 -5.73 1.63
C GLU A 33 19.30 -5.06 2.53
N PRO A 34 19.56 -4.98 3.84
CA PRO A 34 18.59 -4.46 4.78
C PRO A 34 18.45 -2.94 4.64
N HIS A 35 17.20 -2.47 4.67
CA HIS A 35 16.87 -1.06 4.73
C HIS A 35 16.10 -0.79 6.02
N MET A 36 16.82 -0.31 7.03
CA MET A 36 16.25 -0.01 8.35
C MET A 36 15.58 1.35 8.33
N VAL A 37 14.30 1.40 8.66
CA VAL A 37 13.52 2.64 8.81
C VAL A 37 12.90 2.69 10.20
N SER A 38 12.40 3.87 10.59
CA SER A 38 11.64 3.99 11.84
C SER A 38 10.40 3.10 11.80
N ARG A 39 9.98 2.59 12.96
CA ARG A 39 8.73 1.82 13.09
C ARG A 39 7.53 2.55 12.46
N ALA A 40 7.44 3.86 12.67
CA ALA A 40 6.39 4.68 12.08
C ALA A 40 6.44 4.67 10.54
N GLU A 41 7.62 4.85 9.97
CA GLU A 41 7.81 4.81 8.52
C GLU A 41 7.48 3.44 7.94
N ALA A 42 7.89 2.35 8.60
CA ALA A 42 7.60 0.98 8.16
C ALA A 42 6.09 0.70 8.11
N PHE A 43 5.33 1.06 9.15
CA PHE A 43 3.88 0.84 9.14
C PHE A 43 3.15 1.77 8.16
N ARG A 44 3.64 3.00 7.96
CA ARG A 44 3.09 3.91 6.95
C ARG A 44 3.31 3.37 5.54
N ASP A 45 4.49 2.85 5.23
CA ASP A 45 4.76 2.20 3.93
C ASP A 45 3.88 0.96 3.76
N LEU A 46 3.82 0.08 4.77
CA LEU A 46 2.98 -1.13 4.75
C LEU A 46 1.51 -0.80 4.49
N TYR A 47 0.90 0.09 5.28
CA TYR A 47 -0.52 0.42 5.12
C TYR A 47 -0.82 1.27 3.89
N ALA A 48 0.15 2.03 3.37
CA ALA A 48 0.02 2.65 2.05
C ALA A 48 -0.02 1.59 0.94
N ARG A 49 0.83 0.56 1.00
CA ARG A 49 0.81 -0.54 0.01
C ARG A 49 -0.45 -1.40 0.10
N ILE A 50 -0.96 -1.67 1.31
CA ILE A 50 -2.26 -2.35 1.48
C ILE A 50 -3.36 -1.50 0.84
N LEU A 51 -3.42 -0.20 1.16
CA LEU A 51 -4.41 0.70 0.58
C LEU A 51 -4.29 0.81 -0.94
N LEU A 52 -3.06 0.82 -1.48
CA LEU A 52 -2.82 0.79 -2.93
C LEU A 52 -3.45 -0.44 -3.58
N VAL A 53 -3.31 -1.63 -2.97
CA VAL A 53 -3.91 -2.88 -3.45
C VAL A 53 -5.44 -2.82 -3.36
N ASP A 54 -5.99 -2.33 -2.25
CA ASP A 54 -7.43 -2.18 -2.04
C ASP A 54 -8.09 -1.19 -3.01
N LEU A 55 -7.33 -0.17 -3.42
CA LEU A 55 -7.72 0.81 -4.44
C LEU A 55 -7.37 0.37 -5.87
N ASP A 56 -6.79 -0.82 -6.04
CA ASP A 56 -6.34 -1.39 -7.32
C ASP A 56 -5.39 -0.46 -8.11
N GLY A 57 -4.64 0.38 -7.40
CA GLY A 57 -3.80 1.41 -8.01
C GLY A 57 -4.56 2.42 -8.89
N ASP A 58 -5.89 2.54 -8.73
CA ASP A 58 -6.73 3.38 -9.56
C ASP A 58 -6.57 4.87 -9.18
N PRO A 59 -6.03 5.73 -10.07
CA PRO A 59 -5.83 7.14 -9.79
C PRO A 59 -7.14 7.91 -9.61
N ALA A 60 -8.22 7.52 -10.29
CA ALA A 60 -9.52 8.19 -10.20
C ALA A 60 -10.18 7.94 -8.85
N ARG A 61 -10.10 6.69 -8.35
CA ARG A 61 -10.54 6.35 -6.98
C ARG A 61 -9.74 7.13 -5.94
N CYS A 62 -8.42 7.23 -6.11
CA CYS A 62 -7.57 8.04 -5.22
C CYS A 62 -7.94 9.52 -5.22
N ALA A 63 -8.15 10.12 -6.41
CA ALA A 63 -8.49 11.53 -6.56
C ALA A 63 -9.85 11.87 -5.91
N ALA A 64 -10.82 10.97 -5.98
CA ALA A 64 -12.14 11.15 -5.38
C ALA A 64 -12.10 11.19 -3.83
N LEU A 65 -11.12 10.52 -3.21
CA LEU A 65 -11.03 10.40 -1.75
C LEU A 65 -10.49 11.67 -1.07
N GLY A 66 -9.54 12.37 -1.70
CA GLY A 66 -8.84 13.52 -1.09
C GLY A 66 -9.79 14.58 -0.51
N PRO A 67 -10.74 15.13 -1.30
CA PRO A 67 -11.70 16.12 -0.79
C PRO A 67 -12.59 15.58 0.34
N VAL A 68 -12.95 14.29 0.29
CA VAL A 68 -13.81 13.65 1.29
C VAL A 68 -13.07 13.49 2.62
N ILE A 69 -11.82 13.03 2.58
CA ILE A 69 -10.95 12.92 3.76
C ILE A 69 -10.76 14.28 4.41
N GLU A 70 -10.46 15.33 3.64
CA GLU A 70 -10.27 16.66 4.19
C GLU A 70 -11.54 17.24 4.82
N LYS A 71 -12.71 16.96 4.22
CA LYS A 71 -14.00 17.31 4.84
C LYS A 71 -14.18 16.57 6.17
N LYS A 72 -13.92 15.26 6.21
CA LYS A 72 -14.06 14.44 7.41
C LYS A 72 -13.09 14.84 8.52
N ARG A 73 -11.86 15.22 8.18
CA ARG A 73 -10.85 15.75 9.11
C ARG A 73 -11.33 17.02 9.80
N ARG A 74 -11.90 17.98 9.04
CA ARG A 74 -12.45 19.23 9.59
C ARG A 74 -13.69 19.02 10.45
N GLN A 75 -14.45 17.95 10.21
CA GLN A 75 -15.66 17.59 10.93
C GLN A 75 -15.42 16.56 12.04
N ALA A 76 -14.15 16.25 12.36
CA ALA A 76 -13.82 15.20 13.29
C ALA A 76 -14.32 15.53 14.71
N PRO A 77 -15.02 14.60 15.39
CA PRO A 77 -15.62 14.86 16.70
C PRO A 77 -14.61 14.86 17.85
N SER A 78 -13.36 14.47 17.59
CA SER A 78 -12.31 14.39 18.61
C SER A 78 -10.92 14.58 18.01
N ALA A 79 -9.95 14.90 18.87
CA ALA A 79 -8.54 15.02 18.48
C ALA A 79 -8.00 13.69 17.90
N TRP A 80 -8.39 12.55 18.50
CA TRP A 80 -8.05 11.23 17.97
C TRP A 80 -8.61 11.02 16.56
N ALA A 81 -9.89 11.33 16.34
CA ALA A 81 -10.49 11.18 15.00
C ALA A 81 -9.85 12.14 13.97
N ALA A 82 -9.50 13.37 14.38
CA ALA A 82 -8.81 14.33 13.53
C ALA A 82 -7.41 13.83 13.15
N GLN A 83 -6.71 13.22 14.10
CA GLN A 83 -5.41 12.60 13.89
C GLN A 83 -5.49 11.42 12.93
N THR A 84 -6.48 10.54 13.09
CA THR A 84 -6.70 9.41 12.17
C THR A 84 -6.97 9.91 10.75
N TRP A 85 -7.81 10.93 10.54
CA TRP A 85 -8.02 11.52 9.21
C TRP A 85 -6.78 12.19 8.62
N ARG A 86 -5.91 12.77 9.47
CA ARG A 86 -4.61 13.28 9.02
C ARG A 86 -3.72 12.15 8.50
N LEU A 87 -3.68 11.03 9.22
CA LEU A 87 -2.94 9.84 8.80
C LEU A 87 -3.54 9.21 7.54
N SER A 88 -4.87 9.16 7.42
CA SER A 88 -5.56 8.77 6.18
C SER A 88 -5.11 9.60 4.97
N ALA A 89 -5.00 10.93 5.12
CA ALA A 89 -4.53 11.81 4.06
C ALA A 89 -3.05 11.53 3.71
N GLU A 90 -2.21 11.26 4.71
CA GLU A 90 -0.81 10.90 4.48
C GLU A 90 -0.67 9.57 3.72
N LEU A 91 -1.41 8.54 4.12
CA LEU A 91 -1.41 7.24 3.44
C LEU A 91 -1.89 7.37 1.99
N LEU A 92 -2.99 8.09 1.75
CA LEU A 92 -3.48 8.36 0.39
C LEU A 92 -2.44 9.13 -0.45
N GLY A 93 -1.76 10.11 0.15
CA GLY A 93 -0.68 10.85 -0.52
C GLY A 93 0.47 9.94 -0.95
N ARG A 94 0.85 8.96 -0.10
CA ARG A 94 1.86 7.95 -0.44
C ARG A 94 1.40 7.04 -1.58
N VAL A 95 0.15 6.58 -1.57
CA VAL A 95 -0.44 5.80 -2.68
C VAL A 95 -0.35 6.56 -4.00
N ILE A 96 -0.76 7.83 -4.01
CA ILE A 96 -0.68 8.68 -5.21
C ILE A 96 0.76 8.83 -5.68
N ALA A 97 1.71 9.03 -4.77
CA ALA A 97 3.13 9.12 -5.11
C ALA A 97 3.67 7.81 -5.72
N LEU A 98 3.30 6.66 -5.18
CA LEU A 98 3.68 5.34 -5.71
C LEU A 98 3.13 5.14 -7.14
N ILE A 99 1.86 5.46 -7.36
CA ILE A 99 1.23 5.39 -8.69
C ILE A 99 1.98 6.27 -9.69
N ALA A 100 2.25 7.53 -9.32
CA ALA A 100 2.94 8.48 -10.19
C ALA A 100 4.39 8.05 -10.50
N GLN A 101 5.13 7.58 -9.49
CA GLN A 101 6.51 7.12 -9.66
C GLN A 101 6.61 5.88 -10.56
N ALA A 102 5.62 5.00 -10.52
CA ALA A 102 5.55 3.82 -11.39
C ALA A 102 5.05 4.14 -12.82
N GLY A 103 4.54 5.35 -13.08
CA GLY A 103 3.85 5.67 -14.33
C GLY A 103 2.48 4.97 -14.47
N ALA A 104 1.97 4.39 -13.39
CA ALA A 104 0.70 3.66 -13.34
C ALA A 104 -0.54 4.56 -13.51
N ASP A 105 -0.34 5.89 -13.52
CA ASP A 105 -1.37 6.87 -13.85
C ASP A 105 -1.74 6.88 -15.34
N ARG A 106 -0.81 6.43 -16.20
CA ARG A 106 -0.93 6.48 -17.67
C ARG A 106 -0.79 5.13 -18.33
N ASP A 107 -0.25 4.14 -17.63
CA ASP A 107 0.04 2.81 -18.15
C ASP A 107 -0.63 1.74 -17.28
N GLU A 108 -1.58 1.02 -17.88
CA GLU A 108 -2.31 -0.06 -17.23
C GLU A 108 -1.43 -1.27 -16.92
N ALA A 109 -0.44 -1.58 -17.75
CA ALA A 109 0.54 -2.63 -17.45
C ALA A 109 1.39 -2.23 -16.25
N ALA A 110 1.87 -0.98 -16.20
CA ALA A 110 2.60 -0.46 -15.04
C ALA A 110 1.74 -0.48 -13.77
N ARG A 111 0.44 -0.18 -13.88
CA ARG A 111 -0.52 -0.30 -12.77
C ARG A 111 -0.65 -1.73 -12.28
N ARG A 112 -0.86 -2.70 -13.18
CA ARG A 112 -0.94 -4.13 -12.83
C ARG A 112 0.33 -4.61 -12.14
N HIS A 113 1.50 -4.26 -12.68
CA HIS A 113 2.79 -4.60 -12.06
C HIS A 113 2.96 -3.97 -10.67
N LEU A 114 2.60 -2.70 -10.51
CA LEU A 114 2.67 -2.00 -9.24
C LEU A 114 1.77 -2.67 -8.19
N VAL A 115 0.52 -2.96 -8.54
CA VAL A 115 -0.45 -3.60 -7.63
C VAL A 115 0.00 -5.02 -7.27
N ALA A 116 0.47 -5.81 -8.24
CA ALA A 116 0.98 -7.15 -7.98
C ALA A 116 2.22 -7.14 -7.07
N GLY A 117 3.17 -6.24 -7.32
CA GLY A 117 4.35 -6.07 -6.46
C GLY A 117 3.99 -5.58 -5.04
N ALA A 118 3.03 -4.68 -4.91
CA ALA A 118 2.52 -4.25 -3.60
C ALA A 118 1.81 -5.38 -2.86
N ARG A 119 0.98 -6.17 -3.54
CA ARG A 119 0.33 -7.36 -2.95
C ARG A 119 1.37 -8.37 -2.47
N HIS A 120 2.32 -8.72 -3.34
CA HIS A 120 3.40 -9.65 -3.02
C HIS A 120 4.21 -9.20 -1.80
N SER A 121 4.68 -7.95 -1.80
CA SER A 121 5.50 -7.41 -0.70
C SER A 121 4.74 -7.37 0.63
N THR A 122 3.48 -6.91 0.63
CA THR A 122 2.68 -6.84 1.86
C THR A 122 2.35 -8.22 2.44
N GLN A 123 1.99 -9.18 1.59
CA GLN A 123 1.68 -10.55 2.03
C GLN A 123 2.94 -11.33 2.44
N SER A 124 4.06 -11.13 1.75
CA SER A 124 5.35 -11.75 2.12
C SER A 124 5.85 -11.24 3.48
N VAL A 125 5.68 -9.94 3.76
CA VAL A 125 6.05 -9.34 5.05
C VAL A 125 5.15 -9.81 6.19
N ILE A 126 3.83 -9.95 5.96
CA ILE A 126 2.87 -10.34 7.01
C ILE A 126 2.87 -11.86 7.25
N LEU A 127 2.98 -12.67 6.20
CA LEU A 127 2.73 -14.13 6.25
C LEU A 127 3.90 -14.97 5.73
N GLY A 128 4.66 -14.47 4.75
CA GLY A 128 5.67 -15.23 4.02
C GLY A 128 6.84 -15.76 4.86
N GLN A 129 7.23 -15.02 5.91
CA GLN A 129 8.30 -15.48 6.82
C GLN A 129 7.92 -16.71 7.66
N LEU A 130 6.63 -16.99 7.82
CA LEU A 130 6.14 -18.08 8.66
C LEU A 130 5.65 -19.29 7.83
N MET A 131 5.44 -19.12 6.52
CA MET A 131 4.82 -20.12 5.64
C MET A 131 5.53 -20.20 4.27
N PRO A 132 6.55 -21.07 4.11
CA PRO A 132 7.34 -21.17 2.88
C PRO A 132 6.53 -21.57 1.63
N ASP A 133 5.48 -22.36 1.79
CA ASP A 133 4.63 -22.80 0.68
C ASP A 133 3.77 -21.64 0.16
N TYR A 134 3.28 -20.80 1.07
CA TYR A 134 2.54 -19.59 0.73
C TYR A 134 3.45 -18.56 0.05
N GLN A 135 4.71 -18.44 0.47
CA GLN A 135 5.69 -17.58 -0.22
C GLN A 135 5.89 -17.99 -1.69
N ARG A 136 5.94 -19.29 -1.99
CA ARG A 136 6.07 -19.78 -3.38
C ARG A 136 4.83 -19.47 -4.24
N GLU A 137 3.65 -19.51 -3.65
CA GLU A 137 2.41 -19.10 -4.33
C GLU A 137 2.44 -17.61 -4.66
N LEU A 138 2.81 -16.76 -3.69
CA LEU A 138 2.98 -15.32 -3.90
C LEU A 138 3.98 -15.04 -5.03
N ASP A 139 5.15 -15.69 -5.01
CA ASP A 139 6.19 -15.52 -6.04
C ASP A 139 5.67 -15.89 -7.45
N THR A 140 4.80 -16.92 -7.54
CA THR A 140 4.19 -17.37 -8.79
C THR A 140 3.17 -16.35 -9.30
N GLU A 141 2.31 -15.80 -8.43
CA GLU A 141 1.36 -14.75 -8.77
C GLU A 141 2.06 -13.49 -9.29
N LEU A 142 3.16 -13.10 -8.65
CA LEU A 142 3.98 -11.98 -9.09
C LEU A 142 4.57 -12.25 -10.48
N ALA A 143 5.16 -13.43 -10.70
CA ALA A 143 5.74 -13.79 -11.99
C ALA A 143 4.69 -13.77 -13.12
N ALA A 144 3.47 -14.26 -12.87
CA ALA A 144 2.38 -14.23 -13.83
C ALA A 144 1.96 -12.79 -14.18
N ALA A 145 1.82 -11.91 -13.18
CA ALA A 145 1.47 -10.51 -13.40
C ALA A 145 2.53 -9.76 -14.23
N LEU A 146 3.81 -10.11 -14.07
CA LEU A 146 4.92 -9.54 -14.84
C LEU A 146 4.99 -10.08 -16.28
N ALA A 147 4.63 -11.36 -16.50
CA ALA A 147 4.72 -12.03 -17.80
C ALA A 147 3.59 -11.65 -18.78
N ASP A 148 2.41 -11.26 -18.27
CA ASP A 148 1.20 -10.93 -19.06
C ASP A 148 1.31 -9.63 -19.90
N THR A 149 2.54 -9.13 -20.07
CA THR A 149 2.91 -7.97 -20.91
C THR A 149 3.77 -8.36 -22.11
N GLY A 150 4.23 -9.60 -22.17
CA GLY A 150 5.09 -10.10 -23.26
C GLY A 150 4.33 -10.60 -24.50
N SER A 151 3.00 -10.65 -24.49
CA SER A 151 2.20 -11.32 -25.54
C SER A 151 1.42 -10.38 -26.48
N GLU A 152 1.43 -9.05 -26.29
CA GLU A 152 0.70 -8.10 -27.15
C GLU A 152 1.58 -7.34 -28.16
N GLY A 153 2.78 -7.84 -28.47
CA GLY A 153 3.71 -7.20 -29.43
C GLY A 153 4.10 -8.03 -30.66
N GLY A 154 3.49 -9.20 -30.90
CA GLY A 154 3.94 -10.12 -31.96
C GLY A 154 2.80 -10.70 -32.79
N ASN A 155 2.44 -9.99 -33.87
CA ASN A 155 1.69 -10.38 -35.11
C ASN A 155 0.76 -9.21 -35.50
N GLN A 156 0.82 -8.57 -36.66
CA GLN A 156 1.43 -8.81 -37.98
C GLN A 156 1.71 -7.44 -38.63
#